data_AF-A0AA41UY03-F1
#
_entry.id   AF-A0AA41UY03-F1
#
_cell.length_a   1.000
_cell.length_b   1.000
_cell.length_c   1.000
_cell.angle_alpha   90.00
_cell.angle_beta   90.00
_cell.angle_gamma   90.00
#
_symmetry.space_group_name_H-M   'P 1'
#
loop_
_entity.id
_entity.type
_entity.pdbx_description
1 polymer ?
#
loop_
_entity_poly.entity_id
_entity_poly.type
_entity_poly.pdbx_seq_one_letter_code
_entity_poly.pdbx_strand_id
1 'polypeptide(L)'
;MERHLPDLITGRPLDEGFGAIVRNCKKLTRLAVSGLLTDEAFRLIGMYGKLVRTLSVAFAGDSDMALTYVLEGCPKLQRLEIRDCPFGDAALFSCLRHYYNMRFLWMSACRLYLSGCREVAQRMPHLVVEVIKDIDEEGKDESSDSAVKKLYIYRSLNGRRNDAPYFVSLLET
;
A
#
# COMPACT_ATOMS: atom_id res chain seq x y z
N MET A 1 16.89 12.45 2.46
CA MET A 1 16.85 11.33 3.43
C MET A 1 17.40 10.12 2.72
N GLU A 2 18.46 9.51 3.27
CA GLU A 2 19.02 8.27 2.74
C GLU A 2 17.97 7.15 2.86
N ARG A 3 17.76 6.42 1.77
CA ARG A 3 16.77 5.34 1.64
C ARG A 3 17.42 4.04 2.11
N HIS A 4 16.62 3.09 2.62
CA HIS A 4 17.10 1.75 2.98
C HIS A 4 18.27 1.73 3.97
N LEU A 5 18.28 2.66 4.95
CA LEU A 5 19.33 2.67 5.95
C LEU A 5 19.20 1.47 6.89
N PRO A 6 20.25 0.63 7.03
CA PRO A 6 20.29 -0.41 8.05
C PRO A 6 20.40 0.22 9.44
N ASP A 7 20.26 -0.62 10.46
CA ASP A 7 20.61 -0.27 11.82
C ASP A 7 22.07 0.23 11.88
N LEU A 8 22.28 1.41 12.47
CA LEU A 8 23.59 2.09 12.47
C LEU A 8 24.67 1.33 13.23
N ILE A 9 24.28 0.48 14.19
CA ILE A 9 25.22 -0.24 15.06
C ILE A 9 25.50 -1.63 14.50
N THR A 10 24.45 -2.36 14.13
CA THR A 10 24.52 -3.77 13.72
C THR A 10 24.63 -3.96 12.22
N GLY A 11 24.31 -2.94 11.41
CA GLY A 11 24.27 -3.03 9.95
C GLY A 11 23.14 -3.92 9.42
N ARG A 12 22.21 -4.35 10.27
CA ARG A 12 21.12 -5.28 9.92
C ARG A 12 19.82 -4.55 9.57
N PRO A 13 18.88 -5.22 8.89
CA PRO A 13 17.51 -4.73 8.78
C PRO A 13 16.86 -4.50 10.15
N LEU A 14 15.92 -3.55 10.22
CA LEU A 14 15.21 -3.14 11.43
C LEU A 14 14.02 -4.06 11.78
N ASP A 15 13.94 -5.24 11.16
CA ASP A 15 12.78 -6.14 11.22
C ASP A 15 12.43 -6.56 12.65
N GLU A 16 13.43 -7.01 13.42
CA GLU A 16 13.23 -7.40 14.82
C GLU A 16 12.88 -6.21 15.72
N GLY A 17 13.38 -5.01 15.39
CA GLY A 17 13.05 -3.79 16.11
C GLY A 17 11.57 -3.45 16.00
N PHE A 18 11.05 -3.36 14.77
CA PHE A 18 9.61 -3.15 14.54
C PHE A 18 8.78 -4.35 15.00
N GLY A 19 9.32 -5.56 14.86
CA GLY A 19 8.78 -6.80 15.41
C GLY A 19 8.53 -6.72 16.91
N ALA A 20 9.53 -6.26 17.68
CA ALA A 20 9.41 -6.08 19.12
C ALA A 20 8.36 -5.03 19.48
N ILE A 21 8.24 -3.94 18.70
CA ILE A 21 7.21 -2.91 18.91
C ILE A 21 5.82 -3.54 18.74
N VAL A 22 5.52 -4.21 17.61
CA VAL A 22 4.20 -4.81 17.39
C VAL A 22 3.92 -5.98 18.32
N ARG A 23 4.94 -6.72 18.76
CA ARG A 23 4.82 -7.78 19.76
C ARG A 23 4.43 -7.21 21.13
N ASN A 24 5.01 -6.11 21.58
CA ASN A 24 4.85 -5.65 22.97
C ASN A 24 3.82 -4.53 23.14
N CYS A 25 3.65 -3.66 22.14
CA CYS A 25 2.67 -2.57 22.18
C CYS A 25 1.27 -3.07 21.80
N LYS A 26 0.63 -3.85 22.69
CA LYS A 26 -0.66 -4.52 22.41
C LYS A 26 -1.83 -3.58 22.10
N LYS A 27 -1.72 -2.29 22.41
CA LYS A 27 -2.72 -1.24 22.11
C LYS A 27 -2.36 -0.38 20.89
N LEU A 28 -1.32 -0.75 20.13
CA LEU A 28 -0.86 0.02 18.98
C LEU A 28 -1.93 0.05 17.89
N THR A 29 -2.36 1.26 17.52
CA THR A 29 -3.37 1.48 16.48
C THR A 29 -2.82 2.16 15.23
N ARG A 30 -1.66 2.81 15.33
CA ARG A 30 -1.01 3.52 14.21
C ARG A 30 0.46 3.18 14.22
N LEU A 31 0.99 2.84 13.06
CA LEU A 31 2.41 2.52 12.87
C LEU A 31 2.88 3.15 11.55
N ALA A 32 4.04 3.77 11.57
CA ALA A 32 4.74 4.19 10.37
C ALA A 32 6.12 3.54 10.41
N VAL A 33 6.54 2.92 9.30
CA VAL A 33 7.80 2.18 9.20
C VAL A 33 8.66 2.74 8.07
N SER A 34 9.97 2.74 8.30
CA SER A 34 10.99 3.22 7.38
C SER A 34 12.36 2.61 7.73
N GLY A 35 13.32 2.74 6.82
CA GLY A 35 14.66 2.14 6.95
C GLY A 35 14.77 0.83 6.15
N LEU A 36 15.86 0.11 6.31
CA LEU A 36 16.03 -1.22 5.71
C LEU A 36 15.11 -2.22 6.42
N LEU A 37 14.05 -2.63 5.74
CA LEU A 37 13.06 -3.58 6.22
C LEU A 37 12.80 -4.64 5.16
N THR A 38 12.85 -5.90 5.56
CA THR A 38 12.55 -7.05 4.71
C THR A 38 11.09 -7.47 4.86
N ASP A 39 10.66 -8.47 4.09
CA ASP A 39 9.33 -9.07 4.24
C ASP A 39 9.07 -9.61 5.67
N GLU A 40 10.13 -9.93 6.42
CA GLU A 40 10.03 -10.42 7.80
C GLU A 40 9.39 -9.39 8.74
N ALA A 41 9.71 -8.10 8.60
CA ALA A 41 9.06 -7.05 9.39
C ALA A 41 7.53 -7.08 9.21
N PHE A 42 7.07 -7.25 7.98
CA PHE A 42 5.66 -7.28 7.63
C PHE A 42 4.98 -8.56 8.07
N ARG A 43 5.69 -9.70 8.03
CA ARG A 43 5.24 -10.96 8.64
C ARG A 43 4.97 -10.77 10.14
N LEU A 44 5.89 -10.11 10.85
CA LEU A 44 5.74 -9.81 12.28
C LEU A 44 4.61 -8.82 12.55
N ILE A 45 4.46 -7.77 11.73
CA ILE A 45 3.33 -6.83 11.79
C ILE A 45 2.00 -7.57 11.59
N GLY A 46 1.90 -8.42 10.56
CA GLY A 46 0.72 -9.26 10.33
C GLY A 46 0.44 -10.22 11.49
N MET A 47 1.47 -10.81 12.08
CA MET A 47 1.33 -11.75 13.19
C MET A 47 0.83 -11.08 14.48
N TYR A 48 1.37 -9.91 14.84
CA TYR A 48 1.14 -9.32 16.17
C TYR A 48 0.33 -8.02 16.17
N GLY A 49 0.30 -7.28 15.06
CA GLY A 49 -0.34 -5.97 14.90
C GLY A 49 -1.87 -5.99 14.82
N LYS A 50 -2.56 -6.80 15.63
CA LYS A 50 -4.00 -7.08 15.51
C LYS A 50 -4.92 -5.87 15.74
N LEU A 51 -4.41 -4.80 16.37
CA LEU A 51 -5.16 -3.56 16.58
C LEU A 51 -4.73 -2.41 15.67
N VAL A 52 -3.76 -2.63 14.78
CA VAL A 52 -3.29 -1.62 13.83
C VAL A 52 -4.42 -1.26 12.88
N ARG A 53 -4.76 0.03 12.84
CA ARG A 53 -5.76 0.63 11.95
C ARG A 53 -5.16 1.50 10.87
N THR A 54 -3.95 1.98 11.07
CA THR A 54 -3.25 2.85 10.13
C THR A 54 -1.81 2.41 10.03
N LEU A 55 -1.39 2.01 8.83
CA LEU A 55 -0.02 1.63 8.52
C LEU A 55 0.49 2.51 7.38
N SER A 56 1.63 3.16 7.61
CA SER A 56 2.37 3.89 6.58
C SER A 56 3.71 3.19 6.34
N VAL A 57 4.04 2.94 5.08
CA VAL A 57 5.23 2.19 4.66
C VAL A 57 5.99 3.01 3.62
N ALA A 58 7.30 3.17 3.81
CA ALA A 58 8.17 3.83 2.84
C ALA A 58 9.50 3.09 2.72
N PHE A 59 9.94 2.82 1.47
CA PHE A 59 11.25 2.22 1.17
C PHE A 59 11.49 0.87 1.86
N ALA A 60 10.49 -0.02 1.88
CA ALA A 60 10.50 -1.23 2.70
C ALA A 60 9.87 -2.44 1.99
N GLY A 61 10.30 -3.64 2.40
CA GLY A 61 9.87 -4.92 1.86
C GLY A 61 10.74 -5.38 0.69
N ASP A 62 10.67 -6.67 0.40
CA ASP A 62 11.39 -7.33 -0.68
C ASP A 62 10.43 -7.81 -1.78
N SER A 63 9.21 -8.20 -1.41
CA SER A 63 8.24 -8.79 -2.34
C SER A 63 6.78 -8.52 -1.96
N ASP A 64 5.86 -8.98 -2.81
CA ASP A 64 4.41 -8.93 -2.61
C ASP A 64 3.93 -9.66 -1.34
N MET A 65 4.74 -10.57 -0.81
CA MET A 65 4.43 -11.30 0.42
C MET A 65 4.31 -10.38 1.63
N ALA A 66 5.13 -9.32 1.70
CA ALA A 66 5.04 -8.33 2.78
C ALA A 66 3.62 -7.76 2.92
N LEU A 67 3.04 -7.30 1.81
CA LEU A 67 1.70 -6.72 1.83
C LEU A 67 0.64 -7.78 2.12
N THR A 68 0.83 -9.00 1.61
CA THR A 68 -0.06 -10.15 1.90
C THR A 68 -0.14 -10.41 3.40
N TYR A 69 1.01 -10.47 4.09
CA TYR A 69 1.04 -10.64 5.55
C TYR A 69 0.28 -9.54 6.30
N VAL A 70 0.38 -8.30 5.84
CA VAL A 70 -0.33 -7.17 6.45
C VAL A 70 -1.84 -7.30 6.23
N LEU A 71 -2.28 -7.51 4.99
CA LEU A 71 -3.70 -7.56 4.63
C LEU A 71 -4.41 -8.76 5.25
N GLU A 72 -3.75 -9.92 5.34
CA GLU A 72 -4.32 -11.10 6.00
C GLU A 72 -4.19 -11.03 7.53
N GLY A 73 -3.11 -10.43 8.04
CA GLY A 73 -2.77 -10.46 9.46
C GLY A 73 -3.37 -9.35 10.31
N CYS A 74 -3.72 -8.20 9.72
CA CYS A 74 -4.18 -6.99 10.42
C CYS A 74 -5.69 -6.75 10.24
N PRO A 75 -6.59 -7.46 10.96
CA PRO A 75 -8.03 -7.44 10.71
C PRO A 75 -8.73 -6.09 10.95
N LYS A 76 -8.06 -5.16 11.64
CA LYS A 76 -8.60 -3.82 11.95
C LYS A 76 -8.02 -2.73 11.06
N LEU A 77 -7.25 -3.08 10.03
CA LEU A 77 -6.61 -2.12 9.15
C LEU A 77 -7.69 -1.31 8.41
N GLN A 78 -7.54 0.02 8.45
CA GLN A 78 -8.49 0.95 7.84
C GLN A 78 -7.81 1.90 6.85
N ARG A 79 -6.53 2.21 7.05
CA ARG A 79 -5.75 3.13 6.23
C ARG A 79 -4.41 2.50 5.96
N LEU A 80 -4.06 2.36 4.69
CA LEU A 80 -2.79 1.83 4.27
C LEU A 80 -2.18 2.78 3.24
N GLU A 81 -0.99 3.28 3.55
CA GLU A 81 -0.25 4.22 2.72
C GLU A 81 1.12 3.61 2.43
N ILE A 82 1.44 3.43 1.16
CA ILE A 82 2.65 2.75 0.71
C ILE A 82 3.35 3.60 -0.34
N ARG A 83 4.65 3.80 -0.17
CA ARG A 83 5.47 4.58 -1.10
C ARG A 83 6.81 3.91 -1.37
N ASP A 84 7.24 3.90 -2.61
CA ASP A 84 8.58 3.42 -3.01
C ASP A 84 8.87 2.00 -2.48
N CYS A 85 7.90 1.08 -2.58
CA CYS A 85 8.01 -0.30 -2.13
C CYS A 85 7.91 -1.26 -3.33
N PRO A 86 8.56 -2.43 -3.31
CA PRO A 86 8.57 -3.37 -4.43
C PRO A 86 7.27 -4.18 -4.53
N PHE A 87 6.13 -3.63 -4.13
CA PHE A 87 4.83 -4.31 -4.16
C PHE A 87 4.15 -4.10 -5.50
N GLY A 88 3.61 -5.16 -6.07
CA GLY A 88 2.97 -5.21 -7.37
C GLY A 88 1.54 -5.74 -7.34
N ASP A 89 1.05 -6.16 -8.50
CA ASP A 89 -0.35 -6.54 -8.69
C ASP A 89 -0.75 -7.78 -7.86
N ALA A 90 0.15 -8.75 -7.66
CA ALA A 90 -0.18 -9.94 -6.86
C ALA A 90 -0.45 -9.56 -5.40
N ALA A 91 0.28 -8.56 -4.89
CA ALA A 91 0.02 -7.96 -3.59
C ALA A 91 -1.37 -7.31 -3.52
N LEU A 92 -1.80 -6.59 -4.57
CA LEU A 92 -3.15 -6.01 -4.64
C LEU A 92 -4.24 -7.07 -4.59
N PHE A 93 -4.04 -8.20 -5.28
CA PHE A 93 -5.02 -9.28 -5.31
C PHE A 93 -5.07 -10.08 -4.02
N SER A 94 -4.04 -9.96 -3.18
CA SER A 94 -4.05 -10.57 -1.86
C SER A 94 -5.19 -9.98 -1.02
N CYS A 95 -6.07 -10.87 -0.55
CA CYS A 95 -7.20 -10.53 0.31
C CYS A 95 -8.10 -9.37 -0.19
N LEU A 96 -8.55 -9.40 -1.46
CA LEU A 96 -9.46 -8.37 -2.04
C LEU A 96 -10.61 -7.95 -1.09
N ARG A 97 -11.24 -8.91 -0.41
CA ARG A 97 -12.36 -8.66 0.51
C ARG A 97 -12.00 -7.71 1.66
N HIS A 98 -10.73 -7.63 2.06
CA HIS A 98 -10.27 -6.76 3.13
C HIS A 98 -10.47 -5.27 2.77
N TYR A 99 -10.35 -4.92 1.49
CA TYR A 99 -10.52 -3.53 1.04
C TYR A 99 -11.92 -2.98 1.33
N TYR A 100 -12.96 -3.82 1.44
CA TYR A 100 -14.30 -3.37 1.85
C TYR A 100 -14.41 -2.94 3.32
N ASN A 101 -13.47 -3.39 4.16
CA ASN A 101 -13.37 -3.00 5.57
C ASN A 101 -12.41 -1.81 5.76
N MET A 102 -11.68 -1.42 4.71
CA MET A 102 -10.78 -0.28 4.72
C MET A 102 -11.49 1.00 4.31
N ARG A 103 -10.96 2.13 4.78
CA ARG A 103 -11.33 3.46 4.31
C ARG A 103 -10.65 3.77 2.99
N PHE A 104 -9.34 3.55 2.93
CA PHE A 104 -8.59 3.70 1.69
C PHE A 104 -7.27 2.93 1.71
N LEU A 105 -6.77 2.64 0.52
CA LEU A 105 -5.41 2.24 0.20
C LEU A 105 -4.81 3.30 -0.74
N TRP A 106 -3.63 3.79 -0.41
CA TRP A 106 -2.83 4.62 -1.29
C TRP A 106 -1.48 3.96 -1.54
N MET A 107 -1.11 3.87 -2.82
CA MET A 107 0.19 3.35 -3.25
C MET A 107 0.83 4.31 -4.23
N SER A 108 2.13 4.56 -4.08
CA SER A 108 2.89 5.40 -5.01
C SER A 108 4.29 4.84 -5.25
N ALA A 109 4.79 4.99 -6.48
CA ALA A 109 6.11 4.48 -6.87
C ALA A 109 6.30 2.99 -6.52
N CYS A 110 5.23 2.21 -6.73
CA CYS A 110 5.20 0.75 -6.55
C CYS A 110 5.21 0.05 -7.92
N ARG A 111 5.28 -1.28 -7.96
CA ARG A 111 5.34 -2.07 -9.19
C ARG A 111 3.95 -2.44 -9.72
N LEU A 112 3.07 -1.44 -9.79
CA LEU A 112 1.67 -1.59 -10.17
C LEU A 112 1.48 -1.39 -11.66
N TYR A 113 0.62 -2.21 -12.27
CA TYR A 113 0.24 -2.07 -13.67
C TYR A 113 -1.25 -1.72 -13.82
N LEU A 114 -1.57 -1.02 -14.90
CA LEU A 114 -2.92 -0.60 -15.23
C LEU A 114 -3.86 -1.80 -15.38
N SER A 115 -3.36 -2.91 -15.93
CA SER A 115 -4.09 -4.19 -16.04
C SER A 115 -4.51 -4.72 -14.67
N GLY A 116 -3.60 -4.73 -13.69
CA GLY A 116 -3.93 -5.19 -12.34
C GLY A 116 -4.92 -4.27 -11.64
N CYS A 117 -4.78 -2.96 -11.81
CA CYS A 117 -5.73 -1.99 -11.26
C CYS A 117 -7.13 -2.15 -11.88
N ARG A 118 -7.23 -2.43 -13.19
CA ARG A 118 -8.50 -2.73 -13.86
C ARG A 118 -9.13 -4.02 -13.34
N GLU A 119 -8.33 -5.06 -13.10
CA GLU A 119 -8.84 -6.30 -12.52
C GLU A 119 -9.41 -6.08 -11.11
N VAL A 120 -8.76 -5.25 -10.28
CA VAL A 120 -9.32 -4.86 -8.96
C VAL A 120 -10.68 -4.19 -9.14
N ALA A 121 -10.80 -3.23 -10.07
CA ALA A 121 -12.06 -2.54 -10.33
C ALA A 121 -13.18 -3.51 -10.75
N GLN A 122 -12.89 -4.43 -11.68
CA GLN A 122 -13.83 -5.45 -12.16
C GLN A 122 -14.28 -6.42 -11.06
N ARG A 123 -13.35 -6.88 -10.22
CA ARG A 123 -13.65 -7.86 -9.16
C ARG A 123 -14.34 -7.23 -7.94
N MET A 124 -14.23 -5.91 -7.79
CA MET A 124 -14.64 -5.19 -6.57
C MET A 124 -15.50 -3.95 -6.90
N PRO A 125 -16.76 -4.13 -7.35
CA PRO A 125 -17.56 -3.05 -7.92
C PRO A 125 -18.01 -1.95 -6.96
N HIS A 126 -17.86 -2.15 -5.64
CA HIS A 126 -18.15 -1.10 -4.65
C HIS A 126 -16.88 -0.35 -4.18
N LEU A 127 -15.74 -0.61 -4.82
CA LEU A 127 -14.53 0.19 -4.66
C LEU A 127 -14.40 1.16 -5.83
N VAL A 128 -13.96 2.37 -5.52
CA VAL A 128 -13.49 3.34 -6.50
C VAL A 128 -11.98 3.16 -6.60
N VAL A 129 -11.50 2.93 -7.83
CA VAL A 129 -10.09 2.75 -8.15
C VAL A 129 -9.63 3.94 -8.99
N GLU A 130 -8.83 4.83 -8.40
CA GLU A 130 -8.30 6.02 -9.06
C GLU A 130 -6.82 5.84 -9.38
N VAL A 131 -6.48 5.97 -10.66
CA VAL A 131 -5.10 6.07 -11.14
C VAL A 131 -4.77 7.55 -11.30
N ILE A 132 -3.79 8.02 -10.55
CA ILE A 132 -3.36 9.43 -10.53
C ILE A 132 -2.05 9.52 -11.30
N LYS A 133 -2.06 10.28 -12.40
CA LYS A 133 -0.90 10.48 -13.26
C LYS A 133 -0.03 11.63 -12.72
N ASP A 134 1.28 11.47 -12.86
CA ASP A 134 2.21 12.59 -12.73
C ASP A 134 2.24 13.31 -14.06
N ILE A 135 1.86 14.58 -14.03
CA ILE A 135 1.89 15.46 -15.18
C ILE A 135 3.12 16.34 -15.00
N ASP A 136 3.94 16.45 -16.03
CA ASP A 136 4.99 17.47 -16.06
C ASP A 136 4.41 18.89 -16.24
N GLU A 137 5.27 19.91 -16.16
CA GLU A 137 4.87 21.32 -16.36
C GLU A 137 4.27 21.58 -17.77
N GLU A 138 4.49 20.68 -18.73
CA GLU A 138 4.01 20.76 -20.10
C GLU A 138 2.69 20.01 -20.33
N GLY A 139 2.14 19.36 -19.32
CA GLY A 139 0.89 18.61 -19.46
C GLY A 139 1.05 17.17 -19.97
N LYS A 140 2.27 16.66 -20.14
CA LYS A 140 2.55 15.32 -20.68
C LYS A 140 2.68 14.30 -19.56
N ASP A 141 2.25 13.08 -19.89
CA ASP A 141 2.33 11.92 -19.02
C ASP A 141 3.75 11.32 -19.10
N GLU A 142 4.50 11.39 -18.00
CA GLU A 142 5.85 10.80 -17.92
C GLU A 142 5.83 9.27 -17.73
N SER A 143 4.65 8.66 -17.56
CA SER A 143 4.55 7.22 -17.31
C SER A 143 4.54 6.40 -18.60
N SER A 144 5.18 5.23 -18.57
CA SER A 144 4.94 4.22 -19.61
C SER A 144 3.47 3.83 -19.56
N ASP A 145 2.84 3.65 -20.72
CA ASP A 145 1.39 3.48 -20.89
C ASP A 145 0.73 2.41 -19.98
N SER A 146 1.51 1.46 -19.47
CA SER A 146 1.05 0.37 -18.61
C SER A 146 1.35 0.52 -17.10
N ALA A 147 2.27 1.38 -16.67
CA ALA A 147 2.74 1.43 -15.27
C ALA A 147 2.04 2.52 -14.47
N VAL A 148 1.52 2.18 -13.29
CA VAL A 148 0.76 3.09 -12.44
C VAL A 148 1.68 3.77 -11.42
N LYS A 149 1.81 5.10 -11.50
CA LYS A 149 2.63 5.90 -10.58
C LYS A 149 1.99 6.07 -9.21
N LYS A 150 0.68 6.36 -9.18
CA LYS A 150 -0.11 6.54 -7.97
C LYS A 150 -1.47 5.87 -8.14
N LEU A 151 -1.83 5.07 -7.15
CA LEU A 151 -3.10 4.38 -7.04
C LEU A 151 -3.78 4.81 -5.75
N TYR A 152 -5.06 5.17 -5.84
CA TYR A 152 -5.90 5.46 -4.68
C TYR A 152 -7.18 4.62 -4.78
N ILE A 153 -7.37 3.71 -3.83
CA ILE A 153 -8.55 2.83 -3.76
C ILE A 153 -9.33 3.17 -2.50
N TYR A 154 -10.64 3.36 -2.61
CA TYR A 154 -11.51 3.57 -1.45
C TYR A 154 -12.89 3.00 -1.70
N ARG A 155 -13.57 2.63 -0.62
CA ARG A 155 -14.96 2.20 -0.67
C ARG A 155 -15.87 3.43 -0.74
N SER A 156 -16.83 3.41 -1.66
CA SER A 156 -17.83 4.48 -1.81
C SER A 156 -19.23 3.89 -1.96
N LEU A 157 -20.20 4.46 -1.24
CA LEU A 157 -21.63 4.17 -1.46
C LEU A 157 -22.24 5.02 -2.58
N ASN A 158 -21.59 6.14 -2.91
CA ASN A 158 -22.02 7.08 -3.95
C ASN A 158 -21.40 6.74 -5.31
N GLY A 159 -20.63 5.65 -5.40
CA GLY A 159 -19.85 5.31 -6.58
C GLY A 159 -18.72 6.31 -6.83
N ARG A 160 -18.41 6.50 -8.12
CA ARG A 160 -17.32 7.35 -8.61
C ARG A 160 -17.65 8.84 -8.42
N ARG A 161 -16.62 9.64 -8.15
CA ARG A 161 -16.71 11.11 -8.15
C ARG A 161 -16.90 11.65 -9.58
N ASN A 162 -17.59 12.78 -9.74
CA ASN A 162 -17.86 13.42 -11.04
C ASN A 162 -16.98 14.66 -11.31
N ASP A 163 -16.11 15.00 -10.37
CA ASP A 163 -15.20 16.14 -10.38
C ASP A 163 -13.73 15.70 -10.51
N ALA A 164 -13.46 14.50 -11.06
CA ALA A 164 -12.10 14.03 -11.28
C ALA A 164 -11.37 14.95 -12.28
N PRO A 165 -10.18 15.49 -11.93
CA PRO A 165 -9.40 16.29 -12.87
C PRO A 165 -8.80 15.42 -13.97
N TYR A 166 -8.29 16.05 -15.04
CA TYR A 166 -7.83 15.37 -16.26
C TYR A 166 -6.70 14.35 -16.05
N PHE A 167 -5.94 14.45 -14.96
CA PHE A 167 -4.87 13.52 -14.60
C PHE A 167 -5.29 12.36 -13.70
N VAL A 168 -6.58 12.28 -13.36
CA VAL A 168 -7.15 11.20 -12.57
C VAL A 168 -8.04 10.35 -13.46
N SER A 169 -7.63 9.10 -13.65
CA SER A 169 -8.41 8.09 -14.36
C SER A 169 -9.14 7.22 -13.34
N LEU A 170 -10.47 7.33 -13.32
CA LEU A 170 -11.34 6.43 -12.55
C LEU A 170 -11.53 5.13 -13.35
N LEU A 171 -11.08 3.98 -12.84
CA LEU A 171 -11.21 2.71 -13.56
C LEU A 171 -12.64 2.14 -13.44
N GLU A 172 -13.06 1.43 -14.49
CA GLU A 172 -14.41 0.89 -14.63
C GLU A 172 -14.49 -0.57 -14.22
N THR A 173 -15.68 -0.95 -13.74
CA THR A 173 -16.13 -2.33 -13.47
C THR A 173 -16.54 -3.05 -14.72
#